data_AF-V7PF63-F1
#
_entry.id   AF-V7PF63-F1
#
_cell.length_a   1.000
_cell.length_b   1.000
_cell.length_c   1.000
_cell.angle_alpha   90.00
_cell.angle_beta   90.00
_cell.angle_gamma   90.00
#
_symmetry.space_group_name_H-M   'P 1'
#
loop_
_entity.id
_entity.type
_entity.pdbx_description
1 polymer ?
#
loop_
_entity_poly.entity_id
_entity_poly.type
_entity_poly.pdbx_seq_one_letter_code
_entity_poly.pdbx_strand_id
1 'polypeptide(L)'
;MDSKVCGIINDIDNYFVDDLNNRGENNYRDALSTFFDDSDSCSGEEKIIYGFILLLKMFGSEHLESDQIVEYASLWLSYKLNQKKEIGITKLYDFYTENIENNSCYKGNIPNDINMDDIGNKIKLMDIDIKDISNFYDAFKSLCNMYIEVDAENYQCNKLSFNAIILELTLPDKIILIIL
;
A
#
# COMPACT_ATOMS: atom_id res chain seq x y z
N MET A 1 -7.59 12.65 2.52
CA MET A 1 -7.15 11.53 3.38
C MET A 1 -8.19 11.16 4.43
N ASP A 2 -8.52 9.87 4.55
CA ASP A 2 -9.38 9.27 5.59
C ASP A 2 -8.51 8.70 6.73
N SER A 3 -8.90 8.89 7.99
CA SER A 3 -8.13 8.37 9.13
C SER A 3 -8.04 6.85 9.17
N LYS A 4 -9.00 6.14 8.56
CA LYS A 4 -8.94 4.69 8.39
C LYS A 4 -7.82 4.26 7.44
N VAL A 5 -7.63 4.98 6.33
CA VAL A 5 -6.51 4.73 5.39
C VAL A 5 -5.18 4.83 6.14
N CYS A 6 -5.04 5.87 6.96
CA CYS A 6 -3.84 6.10 7.74
C CYS A 6 -3.62 5.08 8.87
N GLY A 7 -4.71 4.58 9.47
CA GLY A 7 -4.70 3.45 10.40
C GLY A 7 -4.14 2.19 9.73
N ILE A 8 -4.69 1.81 8.59
CA ILE A 8 -4.24 0.64 7.81
C ILE A 8 -2.75 0.75 7.45
N ILE A 9 -2.30 1.92 7.00
CA ILE A 9 -0.89 2.16 6.67
C ILE A 9 0.02 2.02 7.91
N ASN A 10 -0.41 2.51 9.07
CA ASN A 10 0.34 2.31 10.32
C ASN A 10 0.39 0.84 10.72
N ASP A 11 -0.72 0.12 10.60
CA ASP A 11 -0.81 -1.29 10.97
C ASP A 11 0.11 -2.14 10.08
N ILE A 12 0.05 -1.96 8.76
CA ILE A 12 0.93 -2.71 7.85
C ILE A 12 2.40 -2.36 8.10
N ASP A 13 2.77 -1.09 8.34
CA ASP A 13 4.17 -0.76 8.64
C ASP A 13 4.64 -1.43 9.93
N ASN A 14 3.78 -1.49 10.95
CA ASN A 14 4.06 -2.16 12.22
C ASN A 14 4.22 -3.68 12.05
N TYR A 15 3.50 -4.31 11.13
CA TYR A 15 3.63 -5.73 10.83
C TYR A 15 4.94 -6.04 10.08
N PHE A 16 5.47 -5.05 9.36
CA PHE A 16 6.65 -5.16 8.50
C PHE A 16 7.85 -4.35 9.04
N VAL A 17 7.96 -4.19 10.36
CA VAL A 17 9.15 -3.60 11.01
C VAL A 17 10.29 -4.61 10.98
N ASP A 18 11.45 -4.21 10.44
CA ASP A 18 12.66 -5.05 10.33
C ASP A 18 13.31 -5.41 11.69
N ASP A 19 12.87 -4.78 12.79
CA ASP A 19 13.40 -5.01 14.14
C ASP A 19 12.57 -6.08 14.90
N LEU A 20 13.21 -7.23 15.12
CA LEU A 20 12.67 -8.49 15.68
C LEU A 20 12.31 -8.43 17.18
N ASN A 21 11.80 -7.31 17.67
CA ASN A 21 11.31 -7.23 19.05
C ASN A 21 9.85 -7.70 19.14
N ASN A 22 9.58 -8.98 18.88
CA ASN A 22 8.41 -9.85 19.21
C ASN A 22 6.95 -9.33 19.08
N ARG A 23 6.72 -8.02 18.92
CA ARG A 23 5.40 -7.37 18.91
C ARG A 23 4.82 -7.32 17.50
N GLY A 24 5.66 -7.08 16.49
CA GLY A 24 5.27 -7.13 15.08
C GLY A 24 4.86 -8.55 14.65
N GLU A 25 5.52 -9.59 15.18
CA GLU A 25 5.26 -10.97 14.77
C GLU A 25 3.88 -11.49 15.21
N ASN A 26 3.43 -11.15 16.43
CA ASN A 26 2.10 -11.53 16.92
C ASN A 26 1.00 -10.81 16.14
N ASN A 27 1.15 -9.49 15.93
CA ASN A 27 0.17 -8.70 15.19
C ASN A 27 0.11 -9.11 13.71
N TYR A 28 1.26 -9.43 13.10
CA TYR A 28 1.33 -9.98 11.75
C TYR A 28 0.53 -11.29 11.66
N ARG A 29 0.77 -12.24 12.57
CA ARG A 29 0.04 -13.53 12.63
C ARG A 29 -1.47 -13.36 12.79
N ASP A 30 -1.89 -12.47 13.68
CA ASP A 30 -3.31 -12.16 13.90
C ASP A 30 -3.95 -11.60 12.61
N ALA A 31 -3.26 -10.69 11.91
CA ALA A 31 -3.69 -10.20 10.61
C ALA A 31 -3.78 -11.32 9.55
N LEU A 32 -2.85 -12.28 9.53
CA LEU A 32 -2.94 -13.44 8.63
C LEU A 32 -4.25 -14.18 8.85
N SER A 33 -4.53 -14.58 10.09
CA SER A 33 -5.72 -15.36 10.43
C SER A 33 -7.03 -14.60 10.22
N THR A 34 -7.00 -13.28 10.26
CA THR A 34 -8.20 -12.44 10.04
C THR A 34 -8.52 -12.29 8.56
N PHE A 35 -7.50 -12.08 7.72
CA PHE A 35 -7.70 -11.72 6.32
C PHE A 35 -7.51 -12.89 5.36
N PHE A 36 -6.93 -14.02 5.78
CA PHE A 36 -6.66 -15.17 4.92
C PHE A 36 -7.30 -16.44 5.50
N ASP A 37 -8.20 -17.05 4.72
CA ASP A 37 -8.93 -18.28 5.11
C ASP A 37 -7.99 -19.49 5.27
N ASP A 38 -6.87 -19.49 4.53
CA ASP A 38 -5.81 -20.48 4.63
C ASP A 38 -4.45 -19.76 4.67
N SER A 39 -3.92 -19.55 5.88
CA SER A 39 -2.60 -18.93 6.06
C SER A 39 -1.46 -19.73 5.44
N ASP A 40 -1.66 -21.03 5.18
CA ASP A 40 -0.66 -21.88 4.54
C ASP A 40 -0.60 -21.67 3.02
N SER A 41 -1.67 -21.11 2.42
CA SER A 41 -1.77 -20.86 0.97
C SER A 41 -0.69 -19.89 0.43
N CYS A 42 -0.06 -19.13 1.31
CA CYS A 42 0.98 -18.15 0.98
C CYS A 42 2.30 -18.39 1.73
N SER A 43 2.48 -19.56 2.35
CA SER A 43 3.59 -19.87 3.27
C SER A 43 5.00 -19.86 2.63
N GLY A 44 5.11 -19.82 1.30
CA GLY A 44 6.37 -19.71 0.56
C GLY A 44 6.60 -18.34 -0.10
N GLU A 45 5.67 -17.40 0.04
CA GLU A 45 5.75 -16.12 -0.63
C GLU A 45 6.75 -15.16 0.01
N GLU A 46 7.35 -14.30 -0.80
CA GLU A 46 8.10 -13.18 -0.23
C GLU A 46 7.17 -12.33 0.64
N LYS A 47 7.60 -12.06 1.88
CA LYS A 47 6.87 -11.23 2.84
C LYS A 47 6.28 -9.96 2.21
N ILE A 48 7.00 -9.32 1.29
CA ILE A 48 6.56 -8.09 0.63
C ILE A 48 5.33 -8.29 -0.28
N ILE A 49 5.27 -9.41 -1.03
CA ILE A 49 4.12 -9.78 -1.85
C ILE A 49 2.92 -10.03 -0.95
N TYR A 50 3.15 -10.73 0.16
CA TYR A 50 2.11 -10.97 1.16
C TYR A 50 1.55 -9.66 1.74
N GLY A 51 2.43 -8.72 2.11
CA GLY A 51 2.03 -7.42 2.63
C GLY A 51 1.21 -6.60 1.64
N PHE A 52 1.55 -6.68 0.35
CA PHE A 52 0.74 -6.06 -0.71
C PHE A 52 -0.67 -6.66 -0.78
N ILE A 53 -0.81 -7.98 -0.73
CA ILE A 53 -2.12 -8.66 -0.75
C ILE A 53 -2.94 -8.29 0.49
N LEU A 54 -2.31 -8.29 1.66
CA LEU A 54 -2.95 -7.90 2.92
C LEU A 54 -3.48 -6.46 2.85
N LEU A 55 -2.69 -5.53 2.30
CA LEU A 55 -3.11 -4.14 2.09
C LEU A 55 -4.35 -4.04 1.18
N LEU A 56 -4.37 -4.77 0.05
CA LEU A 56 -5.53 -4.79 -0.84
C LEU A 56 -6.79 -5.26 -0.10
N LYS A 57 -6.68 -6.28 0.76
CA LYS A 57 -7.81 -6.79 1.57
C LYS A 57 -8.26 -5.80 2.63
N MET A 58 -7.34 -5.21 3.39
CA MET A 58 -7.65 -4.23 4.42
C MET A 58 -8.38 -3.03 3.81
N PHE A 59 -7.88 -2.49 2.69
CA PHE A 59 -8.53 -1.39 2.00
C PHE A 59 -9.84 -1.76 1.33
N GLY A 60 -9.97 -2.98 0.76
CA GLY A 60 -11.23 -3.48 0.20
C GLY A 60 -12.35 -3.50 1.24
N SER A 61 -12.01 -3.74 2.52
CA SER A 61 -12.99 -3.71 3.62
C SER A 61 -13.48 -2.30 4.00
N GLU A 62 -12.86 -1.23 3.49
CA GLU A 62 -13.15 0.16 3.86
C GLU A 62 -13.98 0.95 2.84
N HIS A 63 -14.68 0.27 1.91
CA HIS A 63 -15.51 0.90 0.87
C HIS A 63 -14.76 1.95 0.03
N LEU A 64 -13.45 1.78 -0.15
CA LEU A 64 -12.64 2.64 -1.00
C LEU A 64 -12.85 2.31 -2.47
N GLU A 65 -12.72 3.32 -3.33
CA GLU A 65 -12.74 3.11 -4.77
C GLU A 65 -11.52 2.30 -5.20
N SER A 66 -11.71 1.38 -6.15
CA SER A 66 -10.62 0.49 -6.61
C SER A 66 -9.37 1.24 -7.09
N ASP A 67 -9.50 2.48 -7.58
CA ASP A 67 -8.35 3.33 -7.95
C ASP A 67 -7.50 3.66 -6.73
N GLN A 68 -8.14 4.16 -5.67
CA GLN A 68 -7.47 4.58 -4.44
C GLN A 68 -6.77 3.40 -3.75
N ILE A 69 -7.42 2.23 -3.75
CA ILE A 69 -6.83 1.02 -3.18
C ILE A 69 -5.50 0.67 -3.87
N VAL A 70 -5.49 0.71 -5.21
CA VAL A 70 -4.29 0.37 -5.99
C VAL A 70 -3.21 1.45 -5.83
N GLU A 71 -3.57 2.72 -5.77
CA GLU A 71 -2.64 3.83 -5.53
C GLU A 71 -1.92 3.69 -4.19
N TYR A 72 -2.67 3.53 -3.09
CA TYR A 72 -2.08 3.41 -1.75
C TYR A 72 -1.24 2.13 -1.60
N ALA A 73 -1.73 1.00 -2.11
CA ALA A 73 -0.99 -0.26 -2.06
C ALA A 73 0.30 -0.21 -2.91
N SER A 74 0.25 0.43 -4.07
CA SER A 74 1.42 0.64 -4.96
C SER A 74 2.46 1.56 -4.36
N LEU A 75 2.01 2.63 -3.68
CA LEU A 75 2.88 3.55 -2.96
C LEU A 75 3.65 2.83 -1.84
N TRP A 76 2.95 2.04 -1.02
CA TRP A 76 3.58 1.23 0.03
C TRP A 76 4.54 0.18 -0.54
N LEU A 77 4.12 -0.56 -1.57
CA LEU A 77 4.94 -1.60 -2.21
C LEU A 77 6.24 -1.00 -2.77
N SER A 78 6.15 0.14 -3.46
CA SER A 78 7.31 0.85 -4.00
C SER A 78 8.27 1.28 -2.90
N TYR A 79 7.75 1.79 -1.78
CA TYR A 79 8.58 2.16 -0.62
C TYR A 79 9.37 0.97 -0.08
N LYS A 80 8.70 -0.16 0.17
CA LYS A 80 9.35 -1.37 0.68
C LYS A 80 10.34 -1.99 -0.32
N LEU A 81 10.04 -1.94 -1.63
CA LEU A 81 10.97 -2.40 -2.66
C LEU A 81 12.22 -1.52 -2.73
N ASN A 82 12.08 -0.20 -2.63
CA ASN A 82 13.20 0.74 -2.64
C ASN A 82 14.14 0.57 -1.43
N GLN A 83 13.65 0.04 -0.31
CA GLN A 83 14.47 -0.33 0.85
C GLN A 83 15.33 -1.59 0.59
N LYS A 84 14.87 -2.48 -0.29
CA LYS A 84 15.59 -3.71 -0.68
C LYS A 84 16.53 -3.45 -1.86
N LYS A 85 17.77 -3.03 -1.55
CA LYS A 85 18.80 -2.66 -2.56
C LYS A 85 19.21 -3.78 -3.53
N GLU A 86 18.85 -5.03 -3.27
CA GLU A 86 19.26 -6.20 -4.08
C GLU A 86 18.29 -6.50 -5.23
N ILE A 87 17.09 -5.91 -5.22
CA ILE A 87 16.08 -6.12 -6.26
C ILE A 87 16.44 -5.21 -7.44
N GLY A 88 17.08 -5.76 -8.47
CA GLY A 88 17.51 -5.04 -9.68
C GLY A 88 16.37 -4.53 -10.59
N ILE A 89 15.12 -4.56 -10.10
CA ILE A 89 13.92 -4.12 -10.79
C ILE A 89 13.70 -2.65 -10.46
N THR A 90 13.62 -1.80 -11.49
CA THR A 90 13.45 -0.35 -11.30
C THR A 90 12.00 0.10 -11.41
N LYS A 91 11.16 -0.64 -12.15
CA LYS A 91 9.76 -0.29 -12.39
C LYS A 91 8.80 -1.16 -11.58
N LEU A 92 7.77 -0.54 -11.04
CA LEU A 92 6.76 -1.25 -10.24
C LEU A 92 5.98 -2.27 -11.10
N TYR A 93 5.66 -1.90 -12.34
CA TYR A 93 4.96 -2.79 -13.27
C TYR A 93 5.76 -4.06 -13.60
N ASP A 94 7.07 -3.94 -13.79
CA ASP A 94 7.95 -5.09 -14.04
C ASP A 94 7.93 -6.03 -12.82
N PHE A 95 8.07 -5.48 -11.61
CA PHE A 95 7.97 -6.28 -10.38
C PHE A 95 6.62 -7.00 -10.28
N TYR A 96 5.51 -6.28 -10.54
CA TYR A 96 4.16 -6.83 -10.50
C TYR A 96 3.98 -7.99 -11.48
N THR A 97 4.36 -7.83 -12.75
CA THR A 97 4.19 -8.87 -13.77
C THR A 97 5.05 -10.10 -13.51
N GLU A 98 6.30 -9.91 -13.04
CA GLU A 98 7.22 -11.01 -12.77
C GLU A 98 6.88 -11.79 -11.50
N ASN A 99 6.38 -11.12 -10.46
CA ASN A 99 6.30 -11.70 -9.11
C ASN A 99 4.87 -11.81 -8.54
N ILE A 100 3.92 -10.99 -9.01
CA ILE A 100 2.57 -10.88 -8.41
C ILE A 100 1.50 -11.39 -9.37
N GLU A 101 1.48 -10.94 -10.63
CA GLU A 101 0.36 -11.17 -11.56
C GLU A 101 0.01 -12.65 -11.71
N ASN A 102 1.01 -13.54 -11.76
CA ASN A 102 0.78 -14.98 -11.91
C ASN A 102 0.92 -15.78 -10.62
N ASN A 103 1.11 -15.09 -9.51
CA ASN A 103 1.27 -15.69 -8.19
C ASN A 103 -0.04 -16.34 -7.73
N SER A 104 0.04 -17.60 -7.26
CA SER A 104 -1.14 -18.35 -6.82
C SER A 104 -1.73 -17.80 -5.53
N CYS A 105 -0.89 -17.34 -4.60
CA CYS A 105 -1.35 -16.69 -3.37
C CYS A 105 -2.11 -15.41 -3.73
N TYR A 106 -1.58 -14.58 -4.63
CA TYR A 106 -2.29 -13.38 -5.11
C TYR A 106 -3.65 -13.75 -5.70
N LYS A 107 -3.69 -14.56 -6.77
CA LYS A 107 -4.94 -14.93 -7.48
C LYS A 107 -6.01 -15.53 -6.57
N GLY A 108 -5.61 -16.29 -5.55
CA GLY A 108 -6.54 -16.91 -4.60
C GLY A 108 -7.06 -15.95 -3.51
N ASN A 109 -6.48 -14.76 -3.36
CA ASN A 109 -6.71 -13.87 -2.22
C ASN A 109 -7.05 -12.42 -2.60
N ILE A 110 -7.29 -12.11 -3.87
CA ILE A 110 -7.76 -10.76 -4.24
C ILE A 110 -9.20 -10.56 -3.69
N PRO A 111 -9.54 -9.38 -3.14
CA PRO A 111 -10.92 -9.08 -2.76
C PRO A 111 -11.88 -9.24 -3.95
N ASN A 112 -13.04 -9.87 -3.73
CA ASN A 112 -14.01 -10.17 -4.80
C ASN A 112 -14.53 -8.92 -5.54
N ASP A 113 -14.50 -7.79 -4.85
CA ASP A 113 -14.98 -6.48 -5.24
C ASP A 113 -13.92 -5.66 -5.99
N ILE A 114 -12.70 -6.19 -6.12
CA ILE A 114 -11.62 -5.60 -6.92
C ILE A 114 -11.29 -6.53 -8.09
N ASN A 115 -11.39 -6.00 -9.30
CA ASN A 115 -10.97 -6.74 -10.49
C ASN A 115 -9.45 -6.76 -10.63
N MET A 116 -8.87 -7.95 -10.75
CA MET A 116 -7.44 -8.16 -10.94
C MET A 116 -6.88 -7.49 -12.20
N ASP A 117 -7.65 -7.51 -13.29
CA ASP A 117 -7.26 -6.85 -14.55
C ASP A 117 -7.15 -5.34 -14.36
N ASP A 118 -7.99 -4.76 -13.49
CA ASP A 118 -7.98 -3.34 -13.19
C ASP A 118 -6.74 -2.97 -12.34
N ILE A 119 -6.31 -3.84 -11.42
CA ILE A 119 -5.07 -3.63 -10.65
C ILE A 119 -3.86 -3.57 -11.58
N GLY A 120 -3.69 -4.60 -12.43
CA GLY A 120 -2.56 -4.67 -13.36
C GLY A 120 -2.53 -3.49 -14.34
N ASN A 121 -3.69 -3.11 -14.89
CA ASN A 121 -3.80 -1.98 -15.79
C ASN A 121 -3.45 -0.64 -15.09
N LYS A 122 -3.87 -0.43 -13.85
CA LYS A 122 -3.54 0.78 -13.09
C LYS A 122 -2.06 0.87 -12.76
N ILE A 123 -1.46 -0.24 -12.29
CA ILE A 123 -0.01 -0.29 -12.05
C ILE A 123 0.77 -0.05 -13.34
N LYS A 124 0.28 -0.55 -14.49
CA LYS A 124 0.88 -0.28 -15.80
C LYS A 124 0.82 1.20 -16.20
N LEU A 125 -0.28 1.87 -15.87
CA LEU A 125 -0.45 3.31 -16.12
C LEU A 125 0.46 4.15 -15.21
N MET A 126 0.82 3.64 -14.03
CA MET A 126 1.89 4.15 -13.17
C MET A 126 3.27 3.78 -13.74
N ASP A 127 3.58 4.24 -14.96
CA ASP A 127 4.89 4.06 -15.60
C ASP A 127 5.91 5.07 -15.03
N ILE A 128 6.24 4.86 -13.75
CA ILE A 128 7.19 5.59 -12.92
C ILE A 128 8.13 4.58 -12.25
N ASP A 129 9.39 4.97 -12.03
CA ASP A 129 10.34 4.16 -11.27
C ASP A 129 9.93 4.03 -9.79
N ILE A 130 10.15 2.85 -9.23
CA ILE A 130 9.92 2.51 -7.81
C ILE A 130 10.53 3.56 -6.88
N LYS A 131 11.74 4.03 -7.21
CA LYS A 131 12.44 5.05 -6.42
C LYS A 131 11.67 6.37 -6.36
N ASP A 132 11.10 6.79 -7.48
CA ASP A 132 10.37 8.05 -7.55
C ASP A 132 9.06 7.92 -6.77
N ILE A 133 8.29 6.84 -6.96
CA ILE A 133 7.08 6.57 -6.16
C ILE A 133 7.43 6.51 -4.66
N SER A 134 8.51 5.82 -4.30
CA SER A 134 8.95 5.67 -2.92
C SER A 134 9.28 7.00 -2.24
N ASN A 135 9.72 8.03 -2.98
CA ASN A 135 10.07 9.32 -2.38
C ASN A 135 8.85 10.06 -1.80
N PHE A 136 7.63 9.68 -2.20
CA PHE A 136 6.39 10.27 -1.67
C PHE A 136 5.93 9.63 -0.37
N TYR A 137 6.45 8.44 -0.03
CA TYR A 137 5.94 7.68 1.10
C TYR A 137 6.14 8.42 2.43
N ASP A 138 7.31 9.04 2.64
CA ASP A 138 7.59 9.76 3.90
C ASP A 138 6.67 10.98 4.07
N ALA A 139 6.36 11.69 2.97
CA ALA A 139 5.43 12.81 2.96
C ALA A 139 3.98 12.34 3.23
N PHE A 140 3.57 11.25 2.57
CA PHE A 140 2.28 10.59 2.80
C PHE A 140 2.14 10.11 4.25
N LYS A 141 3.17 9.49 4.82
CA LYS A 141 3.19 9.03 6.21
C LYS A 141 3.10 10.19 7.19
N SER A 142 3.81 11.28 6.93
CA SER A 142 3.73 12.50 7.71
C SER A 142 2.31 13.08 7.70
N LEU A 143 1.67 13.14 6.53
CA LEU A 143 0.27 13.53 6.40
C LEU A 143 -0.65 12.62 7.22
N CYS A 144 -0.43 11.31 7.17
CA CYS A 144 -1.22 10.36 7.94
C CYS A 144 -1.09 10.53 9.45
N ASN A 145 0.10 10.81 9.96
CA ASN A 145 0.30 11.06 11.39
C ASN A 145 -0.46 12.31 11.85
N MET A 146 -0.44 13.37 11.03
CA MET A 146 -1.23 14.58 11.31
C MET A 146 -2.74 14.29 11.40
N TYR A 147 -3.29 13.49 10.48
CA TYR A 147 -4.71 13.14 10.49
C TYR A 147 -5.10 12.30 11.72
N ILE A 148 -4.26 11.35 12.12
CA ILE A 148 -4.50 10.51 13.30
C ILE A 148 -4.45 11.33 14.59
N GLU A 149 -3.48 12.25 14.72
CA GLU A 149 -3.37 13.14 15.89
C GLU A 149 -4.60 14.07 16.01
N VAL A 150 -5.06 14.65 14.89
CA VAL A 150 -6.25 15.50 14.85
C VAL A 150 -7.50 14.73 15.31
N ASP A 151 -7.69 13.50 14.82
CA ASP A 151 -8.83 12.67 15.18
C ASP A 151 -8.80 12.24 16.66
N ALA A 152 -7.62 11.89 17.18
CA ALA A 152 -7.44 11.41 18.56
C ALA A 152 -7.72 12.50 19.60
N GLU A 153 -7.31 13.74 19.34
CA GLU A 153 -7.50 14.85 20.27
C GLU A 153 -8.86 15.55 20.11
N ASN A 154 -9.73 15.05 19.22
CA ASN A 154 -11.03 15.65 18.86
C ASN A 154 -10.88 17.15 18.53
N TYR A 155 -9.70 17.54 18.02
CA TYR A 155 -9.45 18.90 17.61
C TYR A 155 -10.35 19.13 16.40
N GLN A 156 -11.26 20.09 16.52
CA GLN A 156 -11.82 20.73 15.34
C GLN A 156 -10.68 21.51 14.71
N CYS A 157 -9.88 20.83 13.88
CA CYS A 157 -9.05 21.51 12.91
C CYS A 157 -10.05 22.35 12.12
N ASN A 158 -10.06 23.68 12.36
CA ASN A 158 -10.82 24.62 11.56
C ASN A 158 -10.55 24.20 10.14
N LYS A 159 -11.61 23.77 9.45
CA LYS A 159 -11.67 23.11 8.15
C LYS A 159 -10.84 23.87 7.10
N LEU A 160 -9.52 23.89 7.26
CA LEU A 160 -8.55 24.17 6.25
C LEU A 160 -8.75 22.99 5.36
N SER A 161 -9.46 23.27 4.28
CA SER A 161 -9.75 22.35 3.22
C SER A 161 -8.46 21.69 2.77
N PHE A 162 -8.10 20.58 3.40
CA PHE A 162 -7.30 19.51 2.80
C PHE A 162 -8.15 18.80 1.73
N ASN A 163 -8.91 19.58 0.96
CA ASN A 163 -9.53 19.11 -0.26
C ASN A 163 -8.37 19.01 -1.24
N ALA A 164 -7.93 17.77 -1.44
CA ALA A 164 -6.90 17.34 -2.38
C ALA A 164 -5.53 18.02 -2.15
N ILE A 165 -4.63 17.34 -1.43
CA ILE A 165 -3.21 17.54 -1.75
C ILE A 165 -3.02 16.79 -3.07
N ILE A 166 -3.19 17.50 -4.18
CA ILE A 166 -2.72 17.01 -5.47
C ILE A 166 -1.20 17.07 -5.40
N LEU A 167 -0.56 15.92 -5.17
CA LEU A 167 0.86 15.79 -5.45
C LEU A 167 0.99 15.73 -6.97
N GLU A 168 1.19 16.90 -7.57
CA GLU A 168 1.43 17.02 -8.99
C GLU A 168 2.85 16.54 -9.28
N LEU A 169 2.95 15.27 -9.66
CA LEU A 169 4.19 14.68 -10.14
C LEU A 169 4.53 15.26 -11.51
N THR A 170 5.36 16.28 -11.53
CA THR A 170 5.96 16.81 -12.76
C THR A 170 7.25 16.07 -13.05
N LEU A 171 7.14 14.93 -13.74
CA LEU A 171 8.29 14.33 -14.44
C LEU A 171 8.46 15.04 -15.79
N PRO A 172 9.68 15.05 -16.39
CA PRO A 172 9.97 15.79 -17.62
C PRO A 172 8.97 15.55 -18.76
N ASP A 173 8.30 14.39 -18.80
CA ASP A 173 7.41 13.99 -19.89
C ASP A 173 6.03 13.45 -19.44
N LYS A 174 5.68 13.47 -18.15
CA LYS A 174 4.40 12.93 -17.65
C LYS A 174 3.86 13.66 -16.43
N ILE A 175 2.55 13.86 -16.41
CA ILE A 175 1.78 14.30 -15.24
C ILE A 175 0.98 13.10 -14.75
N ILE A 176 1.25 12.64 -13.54
CA ILE A 176 0.42 11.64 -12.85
C ILE A 176 -0.17 12.34 -11.62
N LEU A 177 -1.50 12.40 -11.54
CA LEU A 177 -2.20 12.85 -10.35
C LEU A 177 -2.26 11.68 -9.37
N ILE A 178 -1.54 11.78 -8.25
CA ILE A 178 -1.88 11.00 -7.05
C ILE A 178 -2.82 11.87 -6.23
N ILE A 179 -4.07 11.45 -6.09
CA ILE A 179 -5.08 12.18 -5.30
C ILE A 179 -4.98 11.69 -3.85
N LEU A 180 -4.39 12.50 -2.95
CA LEU A 180 -4.37 12.26 -1.49
C LEU A 180 -5.50 13.01 -0.75
#